data_AF-A0A261SQL0-F1
#
_entry.id   AF-A0A261SQL0-F1
#
_cell.length_a   1.000
_cell.length_b   1.000
_cell.length_c   1.000
_cell.angle_alpha   90.00
_cell.angle_beta   90.00
_cell.angle_gamma   90.00
#
_symmetry.space_group_name_H-M   'P 1'
#
loop_
_entity.id
_entity.type
_entity.pdbx_description
1 polymer ?
#
loop_
_entity_poly.entity_id
_entity_poly.type
_entity_poly.pdbx_seq_one_letter_code
_entity_poly.pdbx_strand_id
1 'polypeptide(L)' 'MAAIREGRAVRFDGKRYEFLTAEQAIGFARFLEQGKMLEHACRTWKPKRILAADPCAIPDPRGGE' A
#
# COMPACT_ATOMS: atom_id res chain seq x y z
N MET A 1 12.37 0.22 0.95
CA MET A 1 11.00 0.42 1.47
C MET A 1 10.17 -0.76 1.02
N ALA A 2 9.50 -1.47 1.93
CA ALA A 2 8.70 -2.65 1.59
C ALA A 2 7.22 -2.25 1.45
N ALA A 3 6.55 -2.73 0.41
CA ALA A 3 5.11 -2.57 0.24
C ALA A 3 4.37 -3.58 1.12
N ILE A 4 3.49 -3.12 2.00
CA ILE A 4 2.71 -3.98 2.89
C ILE A 4 1.33 -4.19 2.28
N ARG A 5 0.97 -5.44 1.95
CA ARG A 5 -0.34 -5.77 1.37
C ARG A 5 -1.33 -6.19 2.45
N GLU A 6 -2.45 -5.50 2.54
CA GLU A 6 -3.60 -5.81 3.40
C GLU A 6 -4.83 -6.13 2.52
N GLY A 7 -4.91 -7.37 2.04
CA GLY A 7 -5.98 -7.83 1.15
C GLY A 7 -6.00 -7.07 -0.18
N ARG A 8 -6.97 -6.17 -0.35
CA ARG A 8 -7.09 -5.30 -1.53
C ARG A 8 -6.41 -3.93 -1.40
N ALA A 9 -5.74 -3.68 -0.27
CA ALA A 9 -4.99 -2.45 -0.04
C ALA A 9 -3.48 -2.72 -0.01
N VAL A 10 -2.68 -1.74 -0.44
CA VAL A 10 -1.22 -1.75 -0.36
C VAL A 10 -0.76 -0.49 0.37
N ARG A 11 0.04 -0.63 1.41
CA ARG A 11 0.71 0.48 2.09
C ARG A 11 2.14 0.59 1.60
N PHE A 12 2.48 1.75 1.08
CA PHE A 12 3.81 2.04 0.56
C PHE A 12 4.10 3.52 0.74
N ASP A 13 5.31 3.87 1.16
CA ASP A 13 5.76 5.26 1.30
C ASP A 13 4.81 6.14 2.14
N GLY A 14 4.32 5.61 3.27
CA GLY A 14 3.38 6.35 4.14
C GLY A 14 2.03 6.68 3.47
N LYS A 15 1.64 5.94 2.43
CA LYS A 15 0.34 6.06 1.76
C LYS A 15 -0.31 4.69 1.65
N ARG A 16 -1.65 4.66 1.66
CA ARG A 16 -2.46 3.46 1.47
C ARG A 16 -3.19 3.55 0.13
N TYR A 17 -2.92 2.58 -0.72
CA TYR A 17 -3.48 2.42 -2.05
C TYR A 17 -4.52 1.31 -2.01
N GLU A 18 -5.80 1.65 -2.21
CA GLU A 18 -6.89 0.69 -2.21
C GLU A 18 -7.32 0.38 -3.64
N PHE A 19 -7.41 -0.91 -3.95
CA PHE A 19 -7.75 -1.42 -5.27
C PHE A 19 -9.14 -2.08 -5.26
N LEU A 20 -9.70 -2.25 -6.46
CA LEU A 20 -10.98 -2.94 -6.65
C LEU A 20 -10.89 -4.42 -6.27
N THR A 21 -9.79 -5.06 -6.64
CA THR A 21 -9.56 -6.49 -6.43
C THR A 21 -8.23 -6.73 -5.71
N ALA A 22 -8.16 -7.86 -5.00
CA ALA A 22 -6.91 -8.30 -4.38
C ALA A 22 -5.81 -8.52 -5.43
N GLU A 23 -6.15 -9.04 -6.62
CA GLU A 23 -5.18 -9.26 -7.70
C GLU A 23 -4.46 -7.98 -8.14
N GLN A 24 -5.18 -6.85 -8.23
CA GLN A 24 -4.55 -5.56 -8.52
C GLN A 24 -3.61 -5.11 -7.41
N ALA A 25 -4.00 -5.32 -6.14
CA ALA A 25 -3.14 -5.03 -5.00
C ALA A 25 -1.88 -5.89 -4.99
N ILE A 26 -1.99 -7.17 -5.35
CA ILE A 26 -0.86 -8.11 -5.48
C ILE A 26 0.08 -7.63 -6.58
N GLY A 27 -0.46 -7.33 -7.76
CA GLY A 27 0.32 -6.88 -8.89
C GLY A 27 1.06 -5.56 -8.60
N PHE A 28 0.37 -4.59 -7.98
CA PHE A 28 0.97 -3.32 -7.57
C PHE A 28 2.09 -3.50 -6.55
N ALA A 29 1.88 -4.31 -5.50
CA ALA A 29 2.91 -4.59 -4.50
C ALA A 29 4.16 -5.22 -5.14
N ARG A 30 3.98 -6.26 -5.97
CA ARG A 30 5.09 -6.91 -6.70
C ARG A 30 5.79 -5.97 -7.69
N PHE A 31 5.06 -5.01 -8.25
CA PHE A 31 5.64 -4.00 -9.14
C PHE A 31 6.55 -3.04 -8.37
N LEU A 32 6.15 -2.63 -7.17
CA LEU A 32 6.97 -1.81 -6.28
C LEU A 32 8.18 -2.57 -5.72
N GLU A 33 8.02 -3.85 -5.39
CA GLU A 33 9.13 -4.71 -4.93
C GLU A 33 10.23 -4.87 -5.99
N GLN A 34 9.90 -4.78 -7.28
CA GLN A 34 10.88 -4.77 -8.38
C GLN A 34 11.65 -3.44 -8.51
N GLY A 35 11.44 -2.48 -7.60
CA GLY A 35 12.10 -1.17 -7.63
C GLY A 35 11.55 -0.23 -8.70
N LYS A 36 10.33 -0.48 -9.20
CA LYS A 36 9.67 0.42 -10.14
C LYS A 36 9.17 1.68 -9.43
N MET A 37 9.15 2.79 -10.16
CA MET A 37 8.66 4.06 -9.63
C MET A 37 7.18 4.00 -9.29
N LEU A 38 6.82 4.59 -8.15
CA LEU A 38 5.45 4.69 -7.66
C LEU A 38 4.52 5.39 -8.65
N GLU A 39 4.98 6.47 -9.31
CA GLU A 39 4.19 7.16 -10.34
C GLU A 39 3.81 6.24 -11.50
N HIS A 40 4.75 5.40 -11.95
CA HIS A 40 4.49 4.45 -13.02
C HIS A 40 3.51 3.37 -12.54
N ALA A 41 3.74 2.81 -11.35
CA ALA A 41 2.83 1.85 -10.76
C ALA A 41 1.41 2.42 -10.62
N CYS A 42 1.26 3.68 -10.20
CA CYS A 42 -0.03 4.34 -10.03
C CYS A 42 -0.72 4.59 -11.38
N ARG A 43 0.04 4.94 -12.44
CA ARG A 43 -0.49 5.08 -13.81
C ARG A 43 -0.93 3.74 -14.41
N THR A 44 -0.20 2.67 -14.16
CA THR A 44 -0.49 1.32 -14.67
C THR A 44 -1.66 0.68 -13.94
N TRP A 45 -1.63 0.68 -12.60
CA TRP A 45 -2.60 -0.05 -11.77
C TRP A 45 -3.81 0.78 -11.37
N LYS A 46 -3.77 2.11 -11.53
CA LYS A 46 -4.88 3.05 -11.27
C LYS A 46 -5.65 2.71 -9.98
N PRO A 47 -5.02 2.85 -8.81
CA PRO A 47 -5.68 2.59 -7.53
C PRO A 47 -6.98 3.38 -7.43
N LYS A 48 -8.04 2.73 -6.91
CA LYS A 48 -9.37 3.33 -6.79
C LYS A 48 -9.38 4.44 -5.73
N ARG A 49 -8.62 4.25 -4.65
CA ARG A 49 -8.49 5.22 -3.56
C ARG A 49 -7.04 5.29 -3.12
N ILE A 50 -6.56 6.51 -2.90
CA ILE A 50 -5.25 6.77 -2.32
C ILE A 50 -5.50 7.58 -1.06
N LEU A 51 -5.19 6.99 0.08
CA LEU A 51 -5.29 7.62 1.38
C LEU A 51 -3.87 7.96 1.82
N ALA A 52 -3.65 9.17 2.34
CA ALA A 52 -2.46 9.41 3.15
C ALA A 52 -2.52 8.41 4.31
N ALA A 53 -1.42 7.69 4.60
CA ALA A 53 -1.43 6.90 5.82
C ALA A 53 -1.54 7.91 6.96
N ASP A 54 -2.59 7.79 7.76
CA ASP A 54 -2.70 8.57 8.97
C ASP A 54 -1.38 8.47 9.73
N PRO A 55 -0.75 9.60 10.09
CA PRO A 55 0.45 9.59 10.93
C PRO A 55 0.17 8.93 12.29
N CYS A 56 -1.10 8.70 12.62
CA CYS A 56 -1.58 8.08 13.84
C CYS A 56 -1.94 6.58 13.69
N ALA A 57 -1.60 5.92 12.59
CA ALA A 57 -1.67 4.46 12.50
C ALA A 57 -0.32 3.85 12.95
N ILE A 58 0.12 4.21 14.16
CA ILE A 58 1.14 3.47 14.90
C ILE A 58 0.55 2.07 15.17
N PRO A 59 1.24 0.96 14.89
CA PRO A 59 0.87 -0.30 15.51
C PRO A 59 1.10 -0.10 17.01
N ASP A 60 0.04 -0.03 17.81
CA ASP A 60 0.13 -0.08 19.26
C ASP A 60 1.11 -1.21 19.64
N PRO A 61 2.27 -0.89 20.23
CA PRO A 61 3.17 -1.91 20.68
C PRO A 61 3.16 -1.89 22.21
N ARG A 62 2.00 -2.16 22.87
CA ARG A 62 1.83 -2.67 24.26
C ARG A 62 0.39 -2.41 24.75
N GLY A 63 -0.44 -3.39 25.11
CA GLY A 63 -0.09 -4.60 25.86
C GLY A 63 0.38 -4.26 27.28
N GLY A 64 -0.57 -3.99 28.19
CA GLY A 64 -0.46 -4.26 29.63
C GLY A 64 0.15 -3.18 30.53
N GLU A 65 -0.71 -2.60 31.37
CA GLU A 65 -0.48 -2.40 32.81
C GLU A 65 -1.70 -2.90 33.57
#